data_AF-A0A1R1DWP5-F1
#
_entry.id   AF-A0A1R1DWP5-F1
#
_cell.length_a   1.000
_cell.length_b   1.000
_cell.length_c   1.000
_cell.angle_alpha   90.00
_cell.angle_beta   90.00
_cell.angle_gamma   90.00
#
_symmetry.space_group_name_H-M   'P 1'
#
loop_
_entity.id
_entity.type
_entity.pdbx_description
1 polymer ?
#
loop_
_entity_poly.entity_id
_entity_poly.type
_entity_poly.pdbx_seq_one_letter_code
_entity_poly.pdbx_strand_id
1 'polypeptide(L)'
;MVTHVSLLHPGETLRQFNRKLFGGWIGRIITLPYFVAWLLLSGNVLRSFADFIHLTILDRTPSWVLMVMMLNLAIYLTGISGITGIGRFCEMAGPVTIIMMILSFLLNATNTKLLQILPVFGDSSWQQIFRASLPPASFFGESFMLLVLLSFISSNKKVFDKALSSVAFTAIMVLLATVMVLLVFGPYVGKELRFSY
;
A
#
# COMPACT_ATOMS: atom_id res chain seq x y z
N MET A 1 -5.76 14.94 -15.42
CA MET A 1 -5.09 14.42 -16.64
C MET A 1 -5.14 12.89 -16.69
N VAL A 2 -4.65 12.18 -15.66
CA VAL A 2 -4.75 10.70 -15.55
C VAL A 2 -6.21 10.20 -15.53
N THR A 3 -7.12 10.99 -14.95
CA THR A 3 -8.57 10.75 -14.88
C THR A 3 -9.27 10.72 -16.24
N HIS A 4 -8.76 11.43 -17.23
CA HIS A 4 -9.41 11.51 -18.55
C HIS A 4 -9.04 10.31 -19.44
N VAL A 5 -7.82 9.79 -19.28
CA VAL A 5 -7.27 8.70 -20.09
C VAL A 5 -7.92 7.35 -19.75
N SER A 6 -8.21 7.10 -18.47
CA SER A 6 -8.86 5.85 -18.03
C SER A 6 -10.35 5.75 -18.42
N LEU A 7 -10.98 6.87 -18.79
CA LEU A 7 -12.38 6.95 -19.25
C LEU A 7 -12.53 6.76 -20.77
N LEU A 8 -11.45 6.92 -21.53
CA LEU A 8 -11.46 6.87 -23.00
C LEU A 8 -11.42 5.44 -23.57
N HIS A 9 -10.94 4.43 -22.81
CA HIS A 9 -10.89 3.03 -23.26
C HIS A 9 -11.30 2.05 -22.15
N PRO A 10 -12.62 1.85 -21.94
CA PRO A 10 -13.13 0.88 -20.98
C PRO A 10 -12.86 -0.56 -21.44
N GLY A 11 -12.22 -1.38 -20.59
CA GLY A 11 -12.08 -2.83 -20.80
C GLY A 11 -10.79 -3.32 -21.46
N GLU A 12 -9.81 -2.45 -21.73
CA GLU A 12 -8.50 -2.87 -22.23
C GLU A 12 -7.48 -2.92 -21.07
N THR A 13 -6.85 -4.08 -20.87
CA THR A 13 -5.71 -4.21 -19.93
C THR A 13 -4.59 -3.24 -20.33
N LEU A 14 -3.78 -2.80 -19.36
CA LEU A 14 -2.64 -1.89 -19.61
C LEU A 14 -1.75 -2.34 -20.79
N ARG A 15 -1.67 -3.65 -21.03
CA ARG A 15 -0.95 -4.30 -22.13
C ARG A 15 -1.61 -4.11 -23.51
N GLN A 16 -2.95 -4.12 -23.59
CA GLN A 16 -3.70 -3.82 -24.81
C GLN A 16 -3.70 -2.31 -25.12
N PHE A 17 -3.86 -1.48 -24.09
CA PHE A 17 -3.79 -0.02 -24.21
C PHE A 17 -2.42 0.44 -24.74
N ASN A 18 -1.32 -0.08 -24.16
CA ASN A 18 0.04 0.29 -24.61
C ASN A 18 0.34 -0.22 -26.02
N ARG A 19 -0.24 -1.35 -26.42
CA ARG A 19 -0.10 -1.92 -27.78
C ARG A 19 -0.88 -1.12 -28.82
N LYS A 20 -2.02 -0.52 -28.43
CA LYS A 20 -2.92 0.24 -29.30
C LYS A 20 -2.51 1.71 -29.47
N LEU A 21 -1.91 2.32 -28.43
CA LEU A 21 -1.52 3.73 -28.44
C LEU A 21 -0.09 4.00 -28.96
N PHE A 22 0.88 3.10 -28.71
CA PHE A 22 2.32 3.37 -28.94
C PHE A 22 3.07 2.34 -29.81
N GLY A 23 2.41 1.27 -30.28
CA GLY A 23 3.05 0.22 -31.07
C GLY A 23 3.97 -0.73 -30.26
N GLY A 24 4.37 -1.85 -30.88
CA GLY A 24 4.96 -3.01 -30.19
C GLY A 24 6.35 -2.82 -29.56
N TRP A 25 7.13 -1.83 -30.01
CA TRP A 25 8.49 -1.56 -29.51
C TRP A 25 8.53 -0.47 -28.42
N ILE A 26 7.91 0.69 -28.68
CA ILE A 26 7.89 1.81 -27.73
C ILE A 26 7.03 1.46 -26.51
N GLY A 27 5.90 0.77 -26.72
CA GLY A 27 5.09 0.25 -25.61
C GLY A 27 5.88 -0.70 -24.70
N ARG A 28 6.83 -1.48 -25.24
CA ARG A 28 7.65 -2.42 -24.46
C ARG A 28 8.67 -1.70 -23.57
N ILE A 29 9.29 -0.64 -24.08
CA ILE A 29 10.25 0.20 -23.33
C ILE A 29 9.55 0.92 -22.17
N ILE A 30 8.31 1.37 -22.35
CA ILE A 30 7.56 2.07 -21.30
C ILE A 30 6.97 1.08 -20.27
N THR A 31 6.57 -0.12 -20.69
CA THR A 31 5.97 -1.12 -19.77
C THR A 31 7.02 -1.79 -18.87
N LEU A 32 8.25 -1.96 -19.35
CA LEU A 32 9.31 -2.64 -18.61
C LEU A 32 9.65 -1.99 -17.25
N PRO A 33 9.93 -0.67 -17.16
CA PRO A 33 10.20 -0.02 -15.87
C PRO A 33 8.99 -0.06 -14.94
N TYR A 34 7.77 0.00 -15.48
CA TYR A 34 6.55 -0.17 -14.69
C TYR A 34 6.46 -1.57 -14.06
N PHE A 35 6.76 -2.62 -14.84
CA PHE A 35 6.78 -3.99 -14.34
C PHE A 35 7.86 -4.22 -13.27
N VAL A 36 9.06 -3.67 -13.49
CA VAL A 36 10.15 -3.73 -12.51
C VAL A 36 9.77 -2.99 -11.22
N ALA A 37 9.21 -1.79 -11.31
CA ALA A 37 8.74 -1.05 -10.14
C ALA A 37 7.70 -1.86 -9.35
N TRP A 38 6.79 -2.53 -10.05
CA TRP A 38 5.79 -3.39 -9.41
C TRP A 38 6.43 -4.59 -8.69
N LEU A 39 7.38 -5.30 -9.33
CA LEU A 39 8.10 -6.40 -8.69
C LEU A 39 8.85 -5.95 -7.42
N LEU A 40 9.49 -4.78 -7.46
CA LEU A 40 10.18 -4.22 -6.31
C LEU A 40 9.21 -3.88 -5.18
N LEU A 41 8.06 -3.27 -5.51
CA LEU A 41 7.00 -2.98 -4.52
C LEU A 41 6.47 -4.26 -3.88
N SER A 42 6.14 -5.28 -4.68
CA SER A 42 5.68 -6.57 -4.16
C SER A 42 6.73 -7.26 -3.28
N GLY A 43 8.01 -7.17 -3.64
CA GLY A 43 9.11 -7.65 -2.81
C GLY A 43 9.22 -6.92 -1.46
N ASN A 44 9.07 -5.59 -1.46
CA ASN A 44 9.07 -4.79 -0.23
C ASN A 44 7.89 -5.14 0.68
N VAL A 45 6.70 -5.35 0.12
CA VAL A 45 5.52 -5.78 0.88
C VAL A 45 5.76 -7.17 1.48
N LEU A 46 6.24 -8.12 0.68
CA LEU A 46 6.53 -9.49 1.14
C LEU A 46 7.54 -9.48 2.30
N ARG A 47 8.61 -8.70 2.18
CA ARG A 47 9.61 -8.55 3.24
C ARG A 47 9.02 -7.92 4.50
N SER A 48 8.24 -6.85 4.37
CA SER A 48 7.62 -6.17 5.52
C SER A 48 6.71 -7.11 6.32
N PHE A 49 5.93 -7.97 5.63
CA PHE A 49 5.12 -8.98 6.31
C PHE A 49 5.95 -10.09 6.94
N ALA A 50 7.00 -10.57 6.27
CA ALA A 50 7.88 -11.59 6.83
C ALA A 50 8.58 -11.08 8.10
N ASP A 51 9.07 -9.84 8.08
CA ASP A 51 9.71 -9.20 9.24
C ASP A 51 8.69 -8.99 10.38
N PHE A 52 7.45 -8.61 10.06
CA PHE A 52 6.39 -8.51 11.07
C PHE A 52 6.10 -9.86 11.76
N ILE A 53 5.96 -10.95 11.00
CA ILE A 53 5.73 -12.29 11.55
C ILE A 53 6.93 -12.78 12.36
N HIS A 54 8.14 -12.53 11.87
CA HIS A 54 9.38 -12.86 12.57
C HIS A 54 9.43 -12.18 13.93
N LEU A 55 9.14 -10.88 14.00
CA LEU A 55 9.19 -10.09 15.24
C LEU A 55 8.09 -10.46 16.25
N THR A 56 6.93 -10.93 15.79
CA THR A 56 5.75 -11.12 16.65
C THR A 56 5.50 -12.57 17.05
N ILE A 57 5.86 -13.53 16.20
CA ILE A 57 5.48 -14.95 16.38
C ILE A 57 6.70 -15.87 16.27
N LEU A 58 7.53 -15.71 15.23
CA LEU A 58 8.59 -16.66 14.85
C LEU A 58 9.99 -16.01 14.90
N ASP A 59 10.39 -15.58 16.09
CA ASP A 59 11.66 -14.89 16.38
C ASP A 59 12.91 -15.71 16.06
N ARG A 60 12.81 -17.04 16.07
CA ARG A 60 13.94 -17.94 15.75
C ARG A 60 14.05 -18.34 14.28
N THR A 61 13.04 -18.04 13.46
CA THR A 61 13.02 -18.49 12.05
C THR A 61 13.61 -17.40 11.16
N PRO A 62 14.59 -17.71 10.28
CA PRO A 62 15.16 -16.68 9.41
C PRO A 62 14.09 -16.14 8.44
N SER A 63 14.06 -14.82 8.25
CA SER A 63 13.02 -14.13 7.48
C SER A 63 12.92 -14.61 6.02
N TRP A 64 14.01 -15.10 5.43
CA TRP A 64 13.98 -15.65 4.06
C TRP A 64 13.07 -16.87 3.92
N VAL A 65 12.98 -17.73 4.94
CA VAL A 65 12.12 -18.92 4.92
C VAL A 65 10.66 -18.49 4.94
N LEU A 66 10.31 -17.49 5.77
CA LEU A 66 8.97 -16.91 5.82
C LEU A 66 8.59 -16.29 4.47
N MET A 67 9.48 -15.53 3.85
CA MET A 67 9.25 -14.94 2.52
C MET A 67 8.97 -16.01 1.46
N VAL A 68 9.75 -17.10 1.42
CA VAL A 68 9.56 -18.18 0.44
C VAL A 68 8.26 -18.94 0.68
N MET A 69 7.89 -19.21 1.93
CA MET A 69 6.62 -19.85 2.26
C MET A 69 5.43 -18.98 1.83
N MET A 70 5.46 -17.69 2.17
CA MET A 70 4.42 -16.73 1.78
C MET A 70 4.30 -16.59 0.26
N LEU A 71 5.43 -16.53 -0.44
CA LEU A 71 5.46 -16.45 -1.90
C LEU A 71 4.84 -17.69 -2.55
N ASN A 72 5.21 -18.90 -2.09
CA ASN A 72 4.64 -20.15 -2.60
C ASN A 72 3.11 -20.20 -2.38
N LEU A 73 2.65 -19.78 -1.21
CA LEU A 73 1.21 -19.71 -0.91
C LEU A 73 0.49 -18.73 -1.85
N ALA A 74 1.07 -17.54 -2.09
CA ALA A 74 0.50 -16.55 -2.99
C ALA A 74 0.42 -17.05 -4.44
N ILE A 75 1.46 -17.74 -4.93
CA ILE A 75 1.50 -18.37 -6.25
C ILE A 75 0.42 -19.46 -6.35
N TYR A 76 0.30 -20.32 -5.34
CA TYR A 76 -0.70 -21.39 -5.31
C TYR A 76 -2.14 -20.83 -5.35
N LEU A 77 -2.45 -19.86 -4.49
CA LEU A 77 -3.77 -19.24 -4.44
C LEU A 77 -4.13 -18.54 -5.74
N THR A 78 -3.18 -17.77 -6.29
CA THR A 78 -3.37 -17.03 -7.54
C THR A 78 -3.45 -17.98 -8.74
N GLY A 79 -2.71 -19.09 -8.72
CA GLY A 79 -2.75 -20.12 -9.76
C GLY A 79 -4.11 -20.81 -9.91
N ILE A 80 -4.84 -21.01 -8.79
CA ILE A 80 -6.14 -21.69 -8.80
C ILE A 80 -7.29 -20.72 -9.07
N SER A 81 -7.28 -19.56 -8.41
CA SER A 81 -8.45 -18.67 -8.33
C SER A 81 -8.28 -17.36 -9.10
N GLY A 82 -7.08 -17.12 -9.64
CA GLY A 82 -6.74 -15.88 -10.34
C GLY A 82 -7.01 -14.64 -9.49
N ILE A 83 -7.44 -13.57 -10.16
CA ILE A 83 -7.75 -12.29 -9.52
C ILE A 83 -9.02 -12.33 -8.66
N THR A 84 -9.95 -13.23 -8.97
CA THR A 84 -11.22 -13.37 -8.24
C THR A 84 -10.99 -13.86 -6.80
N GLY A 85 -10.03 -14.77 -6.60
CA GLY A 85 -9.66 -15.22 -5.25
C GLY A 85 -9.02 -14.11 -4.42
N ILE A 86 -8.18 -13.28 -5.03
CA ILE A 86 -7.61 -12.09 -4.36
C ILE A 86 -8.73 -11.16 -3.93
N GLY A 87 -9.70 -10.89 -4.81
CA GLY A 87 -10.87 -10.05 -4.49
C GLY A 87 -11.69 -10.58 -3.30
N ARG A 88 -11.99 -11.89 -3.27
CA ARG A 88 -12.70 -12.52 -2.13
C ARG A 88 -11.90 -12.48 -0.84
N PHE A 89 -10.59 -12.68 -0.93
CA PHE A 89 -9.72 -12.55 0.24
C PHE A 89 -9.72 -11.12 0.78
N CYS A 90 -9.64 -10.10 -0.09
CA CYS A 90 -9.73 -8.70 0.30
C CYS A 90 -11.10 -8.33 0.89
N GLU A 91 -12.19 -8.92 0.41
CA GLU A 91 -13.53 -8.72 0.97
C GLU A 91 -13.63 -9.25 2.40
N MET A 92 -12.95 -10.37 2.72
CA MET A 92 -12.89 -10.92 4.07
C MET A 92 -11.87 -10.18 4.96
N ALA A 93 -10.66 -9.92 4.44
CA ALA A 93 -9.56 -9.33 5.20
C ALA A 93 -9.75 -7.83 5.44
N GLY A 94 -10.41 -7.10 4.54
CA GLY A 94 -10.62 -5.66 4.62
C GLY A 94 -11.37 -5.23 5.89
N PRO A 95 -12.60 -5.74 6.14
CA PRO A 95 -13.35 -5.43 7.36
C PRO A 95 -12.60 -5.83 8.63
N VAL A 96 -11.94 -6.99 8.65
CA VAL A 96 -11.15 -7.44 9.79
C VAL A 96 -10.01 -6.46 10.09
N THR A 97 -9.30 -6.00 9.05
CA THR A 97 -8.21 -5.03 9.19
C THR A 97 -8.71 -3.71 9.76
N ILE A 98 -9.85 -3.20 9.27
CA ILE A 98 -10.46 -1.95 9.78
C ILE A 98 -10.87 -2.11 11.25
N ILE A 99 -11.50 -3.23 11.62
CA ILE A 99 -11.91 -3.49 13.01
C ILE A 99 -10.69 -3.55 13.92
N MET A 100 -9.64 -4.27 13.53
CA MET A 100 -8.40 -4.35 14.32
C MET A 100 -7.73 -2.99 14.48
N MET A 101 -7.77 -2.16 13.45
CA MET A 101 -7.21 -0.80 13.49
C MET A 101 -8.00 0.11 14.43
N ILE A 102 -9.33 0.11 14.34
CA ILE A 102 -10.20 0.86 15.25
C ILE A 102 -9.99 0.40 16.69
N LEU A 103 -9.98 -0.92 16.93
CA LEU A 103 -9.73 -1.48 18.25
C LEU A 103 -8.37 -1.04 18.80
N SER A 104 -7.33 -1.06 17.97
CA SER A 104 -6.00 -0.57 18.34
C SER A 104 -6.02 0.90 18.75
N PHE A 105 -6.79 1.75 18.07
CA PHE A 105 -6.96 3.15 18.47
C PHE A 105 -7.69 3.30 19.79
N LEU A 106 -8.77 2.55 20.02
CA LEU A 106 -9.50 2.60 21.29
C LEU A 106 -8.63 2.17 22.46
N LEU A 107 -7.86 1.09 22.32
CA LEU A 107 -6.97 0.59 23.36
C LEU A 107 -5.81 1.56 23.65
N ASN A 108 -5.29 2.23 22.62
CA ASN A 108 -4.21 3.20 22.79
C ASN A 108 -4.70 4.57 23.29
N ALA A 109 -5.99 4.88 23.22
CA ALA A 109 -6.53 6.19 23.60
C ALA A 109 -6.14 6.60 25.04
N THR A 110 -6.13 5.65 25.97
CA THR A 110 -5.73 5.87 27.37
C THR A 110 -4.25 6.15 27.56
N ASN A 111 -3.40 5.75 26.60
CA ASN A 111 -1.95 5.92 26.65
C ASN A 111 -1.48 7.19 25.91
N THR A 112 -2.40 7.94 25.29
CA THR A 112 -2.06 9.14 24.53
C THR A 112 -1.63 10.31 25.43
N LYS A 113 -0.52 10.95 25.08
CA LYS A 113 0.00 12.15 25.73
C LYS A 113 0.09 13.27 24.71
N LEU A 114 -0.83 14.24 24.76
CA LEU A 114 -0.86 15.36 23.80
C LEU A 114 0.45 16.16 23.74
N LEU A 115 1.20 16.20 24.84
CA LEU A 115 2.49 16.88 24.91
C LEU A 115 3.59 16.23 24.05
N GLN A 116 3.43 14.96 23.67
CA GLN A 116 4.41 14.28 22.81
C GLN A 116 4.37 14.74 21.35
N ILE A 117 3.35 15.50 20.93
CA ILE A 117 3.30 16.06 19.58
C ILE A 117 4.23 17.28 19.41
N LEU A 118 4.73 17.84 20.52
CA LEU A 118 5.64 18.98 20.53
C LEU A 118 7.11 18.52 20.51
N PRO A 119 8.00 19.28 19.87
CA PRO A 119 7.74 20.53 19.15
C PRO A 119 7.26 20.30 17.71
N VAL A 120 6.15 20.92 17.34
CA VAL A 120 5.68 20.95 15.95
C VAL A 120 6.53 21.99 15.20
N PHE A 121 7.29 21.57 14.19
CA PHE A 121 8.22 22.40 13.39
C PHE A 121 9.44 23.02 14.12
N GLY A 122 9.59 22.87 15.45
CA GLY A 122 10.72 23.46 16.18
C GLY A 122 12.10 22.88 15.79
N ASP A 123 12.13 21.57 15.50
CA ASP A 123 13.38 20.83 15.28
C ASP A 123 13.64 20.47 13.81
N SER A 124 12.80 20.96 12.87
CA SER A 124 12.82 20.49 11.47
C SER A 124 12.66 21.62 10.47
N SER A 125 13.57 21.68 9.50
CA SER A 125 13.47 22.60 8.37
C SER A 125 12.38 22.16 7.37
N TRP A 126 11.75 23.11 6.67
CA TRP A 126 10.77 22.82 5.61
C TRP A 126 11.28 21.80 4.58
N GLN A 127 12.57 21.88 4.23
CA GLN A 127 13.22 20.92 3.32
C GLN A 127 13.25 19.49 3.88
N GLN A 128 13.45 19.31 5.19
CA GLN A 128 13.45 18.00 5.82
C GLN A 128 12.05 17.39 5.82
N ILE A 129 11.01 18.21 6.01
CA ILE A 129 9.61 17.77 5.99
C ILE A 129 9.21 17.31 4.58
N PHE A 130 9.59 18.06 3.55
CA PHE A 130 9.39 17.63 2.16
C PHE A 130 10.13 16.33 1.82
N ARG A 131 11.36 16.16 2.31
CA ARG A 131 12.10 14.91 2.09
C ARG A 131 11.47 13.75 2.86
N ALA A 132 10.97 13.97 4.06
CA ALA A 132 10.31 12.95 4.88
C ALA A 132 8.92 12.55 4.35
N SER A 133 8.25 13.40 3.57
CA SER A 133 6.96 13.09 2.95
C SER A 133 7.07 12.28 1.66
N LEU A 134 8.27 12.19 1.04
CA LEU A 134 8.49 11.41 -0.19
C LEU A 134 8.23 9.89 -0.02
N PRO A 135 8.74 9.20 1.01
CA PRO A 135 8.50 7.76 1.16
C PRO A 135 7.01 7.40 1.36
N PRO A 136 6.23 8.11 2.20
CA PRO A 136 4.77 7.94 2.22
C PRO A 136 4.11 8.29 0.88
N ALA A 137 4.61 9.30 0.15
CA ALA A 137 4.08 9.65 -1.16
C ALA A 137 4.27 8.52 -2.20
N SER A 138 5.32 7.71 -2.07
CA SER A 138 5.52 6.53 -2.94
C SER A 138 4.38 5.51 -2.84
N PHE A 139 3.69 5.41 -1.69
CA PHE A 139 2.50 4.56 -1.57
C PHE A 139 1.32 5.06 -2.43
N PHE A 140 1.23 6.36 -2.73
CA PHE A 140 0.25 6.83 -3.71
C PHE A 140 0.53 6.29 -5.12
N GLY A 141 1.78 5.93 -5.43
CA GLY A 141 2.15 5.22 -6.65
C GLY A 141 1.45 3.87 -6.79
N GLU A 142 1.10 3.21 -5.68
CA GLU A 142 0.30 1.97 -5.68
C GLU A 142 -1.13 2.21 -6.17
N SER A 143 -1.62 3.45 -6.14
CA SER A 143 -2.93 3.79 -6.72
C SER A 143 -2.98 3.56 -8.24
N PHE A 144 -1.83 3.51 -8.92
CA PHE A 144 -1.79 3.08 -10.32
C PHE A 144 -2.10 1.59 -10.50
N MET A 145 -1.85 0.74 -9.49
CA MET A 145 -2.27 -0.65 -9.51
C MET A 145 -3.79 -0.79 -9.44
N LEU A 146 -4.47 0.11 -8.70
CA LEU A 146 -5.93 0.22 -8.70
C LEU A 146 -6.48 0.48 -10.10
N LEU A 147 -5.83 1.33 -10.92
CA LEU A 147 -6.22 1.56 -12.31
C LEU A 147 -6.13 0.28 -13.16
N VAL A 148 -5.08 -0.51 -12.98
CA VAL A 148 -4.94 -1.82 -13.65
C VAL A 148 -6.04 -2.77 -13.18
N LEU A 149 -6.32 -2.83 -11.87
CA LEU A 149 -7.38 -3.66 -11.30
C LEU A 149 -8.77 -3.26 -11.84
N LEU A 150 -9.02 -1.96 -11.97
CA LEU A 150 -10.26 -1.41 -12.54
C LEU A 150 -10.45 -1.80 -14.01
N SER A 151 -9.38 -2.02 -14.78
CA SER A 151 -9.49 -2.53 -16.15
C SER A 151 -10.02 -3.98 -16.21
N PHE A 152 -9.88 -4.75 -15.12
CA PHE A 152 -10.44 -6.10 -14.99
C PHE A 152 -11.88 -6.12 -14.47
N ILE A 153 -12.38 -4.99 -13.95
CA ILE A 153 -13.76 -4.86 -13.45
C ILE A 153 -14.61 -4.22 -14.55
N SER A 154 -15.76 -4.83 -14.84
CA SER A 154 -16.65 -4.41 -15.92
C SER A 154 -16.96 -2.90 -15.86
N SER A 155 -16.85 -2.23 -17.00
CA SER A 155 -16.75 -0.77 -17.15
C SER A 155 -17.96 -0.01 -16.60
N ASN A 156 -17.91 0.38 -15.33
CA ASN A 156 -18.93 1.20 -14.72
C ASN A 156 -18.25 2.40 -14.04
N LYS A 157 -18.59 3.62 -14.47
CA LYS A 157 -18.04 4.88 -13.93
C LYS A 157 -18.15 4.95 -12.41
N LYS A 158 -19.20 4.35 -11.83
CA LYS A 158 -19.40 4.30 -10.37
C LYS A 158 -18.29 3.56 -9.63
N VAL A 159 -17.62 2.59 -10.26
CA VAL A 159 -16.53 1.83 -9.63
C VAL A 159 -15.29 2.71 -9.46
N PHE A 160 -15.05 3.64 -10.38
CA PHE A 160 -13.95 4.59 -10.29
C PHE A 160 -14.12 5.56 -9.11
N ASP A 161 -15.32 6.12 -8.93
CA ASP A 161 -15.60 7.02 -7.81
C ASP A 161 -15.43 6.30 -6.46
N LYS A 162 -15.85 5.03 -6.40
CA LYS A 162 -15.66 4.17 -5.21
C LYS A 162 -14.19 3.86 -4.95
N ALA A 163 -13.40 3.59 -5.99
CA ALA A 163 -11.95 3.39 -5.87
C ALA A 163 -11.22 4.65 -5.41
N LEU A 164 -11.61 5.83 -5.89
CA LEU A 164 -11.03 7.09 -5.43
C LEU A 164 -11.39 7.36 -3.96
N SER A 165 -12.65 7.10 -3.59
CA SER A 165 -13.10 7.22 -2.20
C SER A 165 -12.37 6.25 -1.25
N SER A 166 -12.05 5.03 -1.69
CA SER A 166 -11.30 4.08 -0.86
C SER A 166 -9.84 4.51 -0.65
N VAL A 167 -9.19 5.10 -1.66
CA VAL A 167 -7.84 5.67 -1.51
C VAL A 167 -7.87 6.83 -0.51
N ALA A 168 -8.84 7.74 -0.62
CA ALA A 168 -8.98 8.85 0.31
C ALA A 168 -9.23 8.37 1.75
N PHE A 169 -10.10 7.37 1.93
CA PHE A 169 -10.36 6.76 3.23
C PHE A 169 -9.09 6.12 3.83
N THR A 170 -8.33 5.39 3.03
CA THR A 170 -7.08 4.76 3.46
C THR A 170 -6.03 5.81 3.85
N ALA A 171 -5.91 6.89 3.09
CA ALA A 171 -5.01 8.00 3.42
C ALA A 171 -5.36 8.65 4.77
N ILE A 172 -6.65 8.86 5.04
CA ILE A 172 -7.12 9.40 6.34
C ILE A 172 -6.77 8.43 7.47
N MET A 173 -7.00 7.12 7.28
CA MET A 173 -6.67 6.10 8.28
C MET A 173 -5.17 6.05 8.60
N VAL A 174 -4.31 6.13 7.58
CA VAL A 174 -2.85 6.19 7.76
C VAL A 174 -2.42 7.47 8.50
N LEU A 175 -3.04 8.61 8.19
CA LEU A 175 -2.79 9.86 8.90
C LEU A 175 -3.17 9.74 10.38
N LEU A 176 -4.35 9.21 10.68
CA LEU A 176 -4.80 8.97 12.06
C LEU A 176 -3.85 8.03 12.80
N ALA A 177 -3.42 6.94 12.16
CA ALA A 177 -2.45 6.02 12.75
C ALA A 177 -1.12 6.71 13.06
N THR A 178 -0.63 7.55 12.15
CA THR A 178 0.62 8.28 12.34
C THR A 178 0.52 9.25 13.53
N VAL A 179 -0.58 9.99 13.63
CA VAL A 179 -0.84 10.87 14.78
C VAL A 179 -0.91 10.08 16.07
N MET A 180 -1.60 8.93 16.07
CA MET A 180 -1.69 8.05 17.23
C MET A 180 -0.32 7.57 17.70
N VAL A 181 0.53 7.12 16.77
CA VAL A 181 1.92 6.69 17.07
C VAL A 181 2.72 7.83 17.68
N LEU A 182 2.62 9.05 17.13
CA LEU A 182 3.30 10.23 17.69
C LEU A 182 2.80 10.59 19.09
N LEU A 183 1.50 10.43 19.36
CA LEU A 183 0.91 10.74 20.67
C LEU A 183 1.24 9.71 21.76
N VAL A 184 1.58 8.47 21.39
CA VAL A 184 1.89 7.39 22.34
C VAL A 184 3.40 7.23 22.55
N PHE A 185 4.18 7.28 21.45
CA PHE A 185 5.62 7.02 21.48
C PHE A 185 6.47 8.29 21.37
N GLY A 186 5.90 9.41 20.91
CA GLY A 186 6.65 10.62 20.59
C GLY A 186 7.45 10.53 19.28
N PRO A 187 8.01 11.66 18.82
CA PRO A 187 8.67 11.76 17.52
C PRO A 187 9.97 10.95 17.41
N TYR A 188 10.66 10.74 18.53
CA TYR A 188 11.94 10.04 18.57
C TYR A 188 11.77 8.52 18.41
N VAL A 189 10.94 7.91 19.26
CA VAL A 189 10.65 6.47 19.17
C VAL A 189 9.78 6.17 17.94
N GLY A 190 8.85 7.06 17.58
CA GLY A 190 8.05 6.98 16.36
C GLY A 190 8.87 6.84 15.08
N LYS A 191 10.03 7.51 15.01
CA LYS A 191 10.95 7.43 13.87
C LYS A 191 11.64 6.06 13.78
N GLU A 192 11.99 5.48 14.91
CA GLU A 192 12.69 4.19 14.99
C GLU A 192 11.77 2.97 14.86
N LEU A 193 10.46 3.17 15.08
CA LEU A 193 9.44 2.13 14.91
C LEU A 193 9.29 1.64 13.46
N ARG A 194 9.85 2.34 12.47
CA ARG A 194 9.77 1.96 11.05
C ARG A 194 10.81 0.89 10.66
N PHE A 195 10.95 -0.14 11.50
CA PHE A 195 11.96 -1.20 11.42
C PHE A 195 13.35 -0.68 11.82
N SER A 196 13.66 -0.88 13.10
CA SER A 196 14.97 -0.65 13.70
C SER A 196 15.96 -1.69 13.18
N TYR A 197 16.61 -1.45 12.02
CA TYR A 197 18.03 -1.77 11.70
C TYR A 197 18.48 -0.91 10.51
#